data_AF-A0A6L2N7G3-F1
#
_entry.id   AF-A0A6L2N7G3-F1
#
_cell.length_a   1.000
_cell.length_b   1.000
_cell.length_c   1.000
_cell.angle_alpha   90.00
_cell.angle_beta   90.00
_cell.angle_gamma   90.00
#
_symmetry.space_group_name_H-M   'P 1'
#
loop_
_entity.id
_entity.type
_entity.pdbx_description
1 polymer ?
#
loop_
_entity_poly.entity_id
_entity_poly.type
_entity_poly.pdbx_seq_one_letter_code
_entity_poly.pdbx_strand_id
1 'polypeptide(L)'
;MEAREAHSTQPPGGRYILPPSKLSPEDILFCIDVDPECLIEMKNTSVTGRPFTRLECIKQGILLFLHAKLAVNQDHRFAYCALGKSPFWLKKEFSSEVDSAIAAFRGITVDSSAGHADLTHLFKVANHEAKKSRAQNRILRVILLYCRSSVAPHHQWPVSQKLFTFDVVYLHDKPGPDNCPQKVYDGLVDALEQRCGQDDIDIPKSLTKKPPVVDLTPSDQECVPVSSQ
;
A
#
# COMPACT_ATOMS: atom_id res chain seq x y z
N MET A 1 51.27 -12.93 46.25
CA MET A 1 50.11 -13.79 45.93
C MET A 1 48.91 -13.17 46.64
N GLU A 2 48.34 -12.14 46.04
CA GLU A 2 47.12 -11.47 46.52
C GLU A 2 46.13 -11.55 45.37
N ALA A 3 45.06 -12.33 45.54
CA ALA A 3 43.91 -12.34 44.67
C ALA A 3 42.78 -11.62 45.40
N ARG A 4 42.47 -10.40 44.97
CA ARG A 4 41.24 -9.70 45.34
C ARG A 4 40.25 -9.88 44.19
N GLU A 5 39.21 -10.66 44.42
CA GLU A 5 38.08 -10.80 43.50
C GLU A 5 37.34 -9.47 43.39
N ALA A 6 37.27 -8.91 42.19
CA ALA A 6 36.45 -7.75 41.90
C ALA A 6 35.00 -8.22 41.69
N HIS A 7 34.10 -7.85 42.61
CA HIS A 7 32.67 -7.96 42.40
C HIS A 7 32.26 -7.06 41.23
N SER A 8 31.92 -7.67 40.11
CA SER A 8 31.29 -7.00 38.97
C SER A 8 29.82 -6.74 39.32
N THR A 9 29.50 -5.52 39.74
CA THR A 9 28.13 -5.03 39.81
C THR A 9 27.56 -4.88 38.40
N GLN A 10 26.75 -5.85 37.97
CA GLN A 10 25.86 -5.67 36.81
C GLN A 10 24.85 -4.55 37.11
N PRO A 11 24.59 -3.61 36.17
CA PRO A 11 23.49 -2.69 36.34
C PRO A 11 22.15 -3.45 36.24
N PRO A 12 21.13 -3.06 37.03
CA PRO A 12 19.83 -3.73 37.00
C PRO A 12 19.23 -3.57 35.61
N GLY A 13 18.58 -4.64 35.12
CA GLY A 13 17.93 -4.69 33.82
C GLY A 13 16.98 -3.52 33.60
N GLY A 14 17.49 -2.47 32.96
CA GLY A 14 16.74 -1.28 32.62
C GLY A 14 15.67 -1.68 31.61
N ARG A 15 14.41 -1.41 31.94
CA ARG A 15 13.32 -1.47 30.96
C ARG A 15 13.74 -0.61 29.78
N TYR A 16 13.80 -1.19 28.60
CA TYR A 16 14.05 -0.46 27.37
C TYR A 16 12.92 0.55 27.18
N ILE A 17 13.22 1.84 27.35
CA ILE A 17 12.29 2.94 27.10
C ILE A 17 12.66 3.51 25.74
N LEU A 18 11.78 3.36 24.75
CA LEU A 18 11.93 4.03 23.47
C LEU A 18 11.87 5.55 23.71
N PRO A 19 12.83 6.33 23.20
CA PRO A 19 12.75 7.77 23.25
C PRO A 19 11.43 8.22 22.61
N PRO A 20 10.68 9.16 23.20
CA PRO A 20 9.48 9.70 22.56
C PRO A 20 9.86 10.40 21.25
N SER A 21 9.64 9.73 20.12
CA SER A 21 9.80 10.32 18.79
C SER A 21 8.49 10.98 18.39
N LYS A 22 8.51 12.28 18.10
CA LYS A 22 7.38 12.92 17.41
C LYS A 22 7.33 12.34 16.00
N LEU A 23 6.21 11.71 15.66
CA LEU A 23 5.96 11.27 14.29
C LEU A 23 5.84 12.52 13.41
N SER A 24 6.71 12.64 12.41
CA SER A 24 6.73 13.80 11.53
C SER A 24 5.37 14.02 10.87
N PRO A 25 4.89 15.26 10.77
CA PRO A 25 3.68 15.56 10.01
C PRO A 25 3.87 15.19 8.53
N GLU A 26 2.88 14.48 7.99
CA GLU A 26 2.84 14.06 6.59
C GLU A 26 1.77 14.85 5.83
N ASP A 27 2.08 15.19 4.59
CA ASP A 27 1.12 15.49 3.54
C ASP A 27 0.89 14.20 2.76
N ILE A 28 -0.35 13.70 2.73
CA ILE A 28 -0.69 12.41 2.12
C ILE A 28 -1.60 12.67 0.92
N LEU A 29 -1.11 12.36 -0.28
CA LEU A 29 -1.86 12.45 -1.52
C LEU A 29 -2.42 11.08 -1.89
N PHE A 30 -3.74 10.94 -1.85
CA PHE A 30 -4.42 9.76 -2.38
C PHE A 30 -4.67 9.92 -3.87
N CYS A 31 -4.28 8.90 -4.64
CA CYS A 31 -4.62 8.76 -6.06
C CYS A 31 -5.53 7.56 -6.25
N ILE A 32 -6.76 7.77 -6.69
CA ILE A 32 -7.79 6.73 -6.80
C ILE A 32 -8.00 6.39 -8.27
N ASP A 33 -7.75 5.16 -8.69
CA ASP A 33 -8.08 4.69 -10.03
C ASP A 33 -9.61 4.65 -10.21
N VAL A 34 -10.09 5.28 -11.29
CA VAL A 34 -11.52 5.43 -11.61
C VAL A 34 -11.93 4.62 -12.84
N ASP A 35 -11.13 3.64 -13.23
CA ASP A 35 -11.48 2.65 -14.24
C ASP A 35 -12.76 1.87 -13.86
N PRO A 36 -13.58 1.40 -14.83
CA PRO A 36 -14.79 0.64 -14.54
C PRO A 36 -14.59 -0.58 -13.63
N GLU A 37 -13.40 -1.18 -13.59
CA GLU A 37 -13.08 -2.25 -12.64
C GLU A 37 -13.25 -1.83 -11.18
N CYS A 38 -13.19 -0.54 -10.84
CA CYS A 38 -13.47 -0.05 -9.49
C CYS A 38 -14.94 -0.24 -9.07
N LEU A 39 -15.86 -0.44 -10.00
CA LEU A 39 -17.28 -0.71 -9.71
C LEU A 39 -17.58 -2.21 -9.56
N ILE A 40 -16.62 -3.10 -9.80
CA ILE A 40 -16.82 -4.53 -9.62
C ILE A 40 -17.14 -4.81 -8.14
N GLU A 41 -18.17 -5.62 -7.91
CA GLU A 41 -18.59 -6.04 -6.58
C GLU A 41 -17.53 -6.95 -5.95
N MET A 42 -17.24 -6.70 -4.68
CA MET A 42 -16.34 -7.55 -3.91
C MET A 42 -17.08 -8.82 -3.47
N LYS A 43 -16.38 -9.95 -3.48
CA LYS A 43 -16.93 -11.28 -3.14
C LYS A 43 -17.34 -11.43 -1.66
N ASN A 44 -17.02 -10.45 -0.82
CA ASN A 44 -17.46 -10.40 0.56
C ASN A 44 -18.67 -9.47 0.66
N THR A 45 -19.81 -10.00 1.08
CA THR A 45 -20.99 -9.21 1.40
C THR A 45 -20.68 -8.26 2.56
N SER A 46 -21.19 -7.02 2.47
CA SER A 46 -21.24 -6.11 3.62
C SER A 46 -21.96 -6.80 4.80
N VAL A 47 -21.69 -6.36 6.03
CA VAL A 47 -22.45 -6.77 7.24
C VAL A 47 -23.97 -6.61 7.05
N THR A 48 -24.38 -5.74 6.12
CA THR A 48 -25.79 -5.48 5.76
C THR A 48 -26.34 -6.35 4.63
N GLY A 49 -25.54 -7.27 4.06
CA GLY A 49 -25.91 -8.08 2.91
C GLY A 49 -25.97 -7.32 1.57
N ARG A 50 -25.72 -6.01 1.58
CA ARG A 50 -25.67 -5.21 0.35
C ARG A 50 -24.40 -5.51 -0.44
N PRO A 51 -24.49 -5.56 -1.78
CA PRO A 51 -23.31 -5.58 -2.63
C PRO A 51 -22.46 -4.35 -2.36
N PHE A 52 -21.14 -4.53 -2.39
CA PHE A 52 -20.18 -3.48 -2.05
C PHE A 52 -19.07 -3.48 -3.10
N THR A 53 -18.91 -2.36 -3.78
CA THR A 53 -17.96 -2.21 -4.88
C THR A 53 -16.54 -1.96 -4.37
N ARG A 54 -15.52 -2.22 -5.21
CA ARG A 54 -14.12 -1.86 -4.87
C ARG A 54 -13.99 -0.37 -4.52
N LEU A 55 -14.68 0.52 -5.25
CA LEU A 55 -14.67 1.96 -5.02
C LEU A 55 -15.25 2.33 -3.66
N GLU A 56 -16.36 1.72 -3.24
CA GLU A 56 -16.92 1.96 -1.92
C GLU A 56 -15.98 1.46 -0.81
N CYS A 57 -15.31 0.32 -1.03
CA CYS A 57 -14.29 -0.18 -0.12
C CYS A 57 -13.10 0.75 0.00
N ILE A 58 -12.62 1.28 -1.12
CA ILE A 58 -11.56 2.28 -1.15
C ILE A 58 -11.98 3.51 -0.35
N LYS A 59 -13.18 4.07 -0.59
CA LYS A 59 -13.68 5.25 0.11
C LYS A 59 -13.73 5.02 1.62
N GLN A 60 -14.30 3.90 2.07
CA GLN A 60 -14.36 3.56 3.50
C GLN A 60 -12.98 3.30 4.10
N GLY A 61 -12.09 2.62 3.38
CA GLY A 61 -10.72 2.36 3.81
C GLY A 61 -9.91 3.65 3.99
N ILE A 62 -10.06 4.62 3.08
CA ILE A 62 -9.41 5.92 3.22
C ILE A 62 -9.96 6.68 4.43
N LEU A 63 -11.28 6.69 4.66
CA LEU A 63 -11.87 7.36 5.83
C LEU A 63 -11.35 6.77 7.15
N LEU A 64 -11.28 5.44 7.24
CA LEU A 64 -10.70 4.76 8.40
C LEU A 64 -9.22 5.12 8.58
N PHE A 65 -8.45 5.13 7.50
CA PHE A 65 -7.04 5.52 7.51
C PHE A 65 -6.84 6.96 7.99
N LEU A 66 -7.68 7.90 7.52
CA LEU A 66 -7.66 9.30 7.94
C LEU A 66 -7.86 9.43 9.45
N HIS A 67 -8.93 8.83 9.99
CA HIS A 67 -9.20 8.85 11.42
C HIS A 67 -8.06 8.26 12.24
N ALA A 68 -7.51 7.12 11.80
CA ALA A 68 -6.39 6.47 12.47
C ALA A 68 -5.13 7.36 12.46
N LYS A 69 -4.79 7.97 11.31
CA LYS A 69 -3.62 8.86 11.21
C LYS A 69 -3.78 10.12 12.03
N LEU A 70 -4.94 10.77 11.98
CA LEU A 70 -5.22 11.98 12.76
C LEU A 70 -5.22 11.73 14.27
N ALA A 71 -5.66 10.54 14.72
CA ALA A 71 -5.57 10.14 16.12
C ALA A 71 -4.10 10.01 16.59
N VAL A 72 -3.19 9.63 15.69
CA VAL A 72 -1.76 9.51 15.97
C VAL A 72 -1.05 10.87 15.90
N ASN A 73 -1.38 11.69 14.89
CA ASN A 73 -0.90 13.05 14.75
C ASN A 73 -1.92 13.91 13.99
N GLN A 74 -2.50 14.89 14.69
CA GLN A 74 -3.52 15.79 14.14
C GLN A 74 -3.00 16.72 13.04
N ASP A 75 -1.68 16.92 12.97
CA ASP A 75 -1.07 17.77 11.96
C ASP A 75 -1.01 17.09 10.58
N HIS A 76 -1.37 15.81 10.43
CA HIS A 76 -1.47 15.17 9.11
C HIS A 76 -2.49 15.87 8.22
N ARG A 77 -2.16 16.04 6.93
CA ARG A 77 -3.05 16.64 5.94
C ARG A 77 -3.19 15.75 4.72
N PHE A 78 -4.34 15.85 4.06
CA PHE A 78 -4.73 14.95 2.99
C PHE A 78 -5.20 15.74 1.76
N ALA A 79 -4.82 15.26 0.58
CA ALA A 79 -5.32 15.72 -0.71
C ALA A 79 -5.69 14.52 -1.58
N TYR A 80 -6.51 14.75 -2.60
CA TYR A 80 -7.17 13.69 -3.37
C TYR A 80 -7.13 13.98 -4.86
N CYS A 81 -6.65 13.00 -5.62
CA CYS A 81 -6.75 12.96 -7.07
C CYS A 81 -7.34 11.62 -7.53
N ALA A 82 -7.87 11.61 -8.74
CA ALA A 82 -8.34 10.42 -9.42
C ALA A 82 -7.47 10.15 -10.66
N LEU A 83 -7.35 8.88 -11.02
CA LEU A 83 -6.59 8.40 -12.17
C LEU A 83 -7.55 7.80 -13.20
N GLY A 84 -7.83 8.57 -14.26
CA GLY A 84 -8.44 8.07 -15.49
C GLY A 84 -7.33 7.74 -16.50
N LYS A 85 -7.42 8.29 -17.72
CA LYS A 85 -6.26 8.30 -18.65
C LYS A 85 -5.05 9.07 -18.11
N SER A 86 -5.33 10.15 -17.38
CA SER A 86 -4.33 10.98 -16.70
C SER A 86 -4.89 11.41 -15.34
N PRO A 87 -4.01 11.76 -14.38
CA PRO A 87 -4.45 12.16 -13.06
C PRO A 87 -5.11 13.54 -13.08
N PHE A 88 -6.22 13.67 -12.36
CA PHE A 88 -6.94 14.93 -12.16
C PHE A 88 -7.33 15.13 -10.70
N TRP A 89 -7.44 16.38 -10.27
CA TRP A 89 -7.72 16.71 -8.87
C TRP A 89 -9.19 16.50 -8.52
N LEU A 90 -9.44 15.81 -7.41
CA LEU A 90 -10.73 15.81 -6.73
C LEU A 90 -10.76 16.92 -5.68
N LYS A 91 -9.65 17.08 -4.97
CA LYS A 91 -9.42 18.14 -3.98
C LYS A 91 -7.92 18.36 -3.82
N LYS A 92 -7.45 19.54 -4.24
CA LYS A 92 -6.02 19.86 -4.32
C LYS A 92 -5.43 20.37 -3.02
N GLU A 93 -6.21 21.11 -2.24
CA GLU A 93 -5.72 21.72 -1.00
C GLU A 93 -5.61 20.66 0.10
N PHE A 94 -4.40 20.49 0.63
CA PHE A 94 -4.13 19.63 1.78
C PHE A 94 -4.89 20.12 3.02
N SER A 95 -5.70 19.25 3.60
CA SER A 95 -6.54 19.53 4.76
C SER A 95 -6.56 18.36 5.74
N SER A 96 -6.69 18.64 7.03
CA SER A 96 -6.89 17.64 8.09
C SER A 96 -8.36 17.29 8.31
N GLU A 97 -9.28 17.95 7.60
CA GLU A 97 -10.73 17.76 7.79
C GLU A 97 -11.23 16.52 7.04
N VAL A 98 -11.88 15.62 7.75
CA VAL A 98 -12.46 14.39 7.18
C VAL A 98 -13.61 14.70 6.22
N ASP A 99 -14.39 15.74 6.48
CA ASP A 99 -15.49 16.18 5.61
C ASP A 99 -14.99 16.60 4.21
N SER A 100 -13.76 17.11 4.12
CA SER A 100 -13.10 17.42 2.84
C SER A 100 -12.94 16.16 1.98
N ALA A 101 -12.61 15.02 2.61
CA ALA A 101 -12.51 13.72 1.95
C ALA A 101 -13.88 13.25 1.45
N ILE A 102 -14.90 13.33 2.31
CA ILE A 102 -16.28 12.94 1.96
C ILE A 102 -16.78 13.76 0.77
N ALA A 103 -16.53 15.08 0.76
CA ALA A 103 -16.87 15.95 -0.35
C ALA A 103 -16.13 15.55 -1.64
N ALA A 104 -14.82 15.30 -1.56
CA ALA A 104 -14.03 14.86 -2.72
C ALA A 104 -14.54 13.53 -3.30
N PHE A 105 -14.92 12.57 -2.45
CA PHE A 105 -15.40 11.25 -2.86
C PHE A 105 -16.79 11.24 -3.48
N ARG A 106 -17.63 12.25 -3.19
CA ARG A 106 -18.92 12.45 -3.87
C ARG A 106 -18.74 12.87 -5.33
N GLY A 107 -17.63 13.53 -5.66
CA GLY A 107 -17.32 13.97 -7.02
C GLY A 107 -16.65 12.91 -7.90
N ILE A 108 -16.37 11.71 -7.39
CA ILE A 108 -15.73 10.66 -8.18
C ILE A 108 -16.71 10.10 -9.21
N THR A 109 -16.38 10.28 -10.48
CA THR A 109 -17.06 9.66 -11.62
C THR A 109 -16.14 8.64 -12.26
N VAL A 110 -16.72 7.52 -12.71
CA VAL A 110 -15.98 6.48 -13.43
C VAL A 110 -15.64 6.96 -14.83
N ASP A 111 -14.38 6.78 -15.21
CA ASP A 111 -13.90 7.05 -16.55
C ASP A 111 -13.99 5.75 -17.36
N SER A 112 -15.09 5.57 -18.09
CA SER A 112 -15.29 4.40 -18.95
C SER A 112 -14.36 4.37 -20.17
N SER A 113 -13.51 5.38 -20.34
CA SER A 113 -12.55 5.38 -21.42
C SER A 113 -11.38 4.45 -21.10
N ALA A 114 -11.50 3.20 -21.58
CA ALA A 114 -10.42 2.22 -21.55
C ALA A 114 -9.14 2.89 -22.11
N GLY A 115 -8.18 3.10 -21.23
CA GLY A 115 -7.05 3.96 -21.52
C GLY A 115 -5.82 3.59 -20.72
N HIS A 116 -4.66 3.97 -21.25
CA HIS A 116 -3.39 3.88 -20.56
C HIS A 116 -3.47 4.51 -19.16
N ALA A 117 -2.76 3.93 -18.20
CA ALA A 117 -2.59 4.51 -16.87
C ALA A 117 -1.19 5.16 -16.79
N ASP A 118 -1.08 6.44 -17.18
CA ASP A 118 0.19 7.15 -17.15
C ASP A 118 0.42 7.85 -15.80
N LEU A 119 1.34 7.31 -15.00
CA LEU A 119 1.72 7.88 -13.71
C LEU A 119 2.74 9.02 -13.83
N THR A 120 3.25 9.32 -15.02
CA THR A 120 4.24 10.40 -15.24
C THR A 120 3.74 11.73 -14.71
N HIS A 121 2.48 12.07 -15.00
CA HIS A 121 1.87 13.32 -14.54
C HIS A 121 1.65 13.32 -13.03
N LEU A 122 1.30 12.17 -12.44
CA LEU A 122 1.14 12.03 -11.00
C LEU A 122 2.47 12.29 -10.31
N PHE A 123 3.56 11.74 -10.84
CA PHE A 123 4.89 11.92 -10.29
C PHE A 123 5.39 13.37 -10.43
N LYS A 124 5.11 14.04 -11.56
CA LYS A 124 5.38 15.47 -11.72
C LYS A 124 4.68 16.32 -10.65
N VAL A 125 3.39 16.06 -10.44
CA VAL A 125 2.58 16.75 -9.44
C VAL A 125 3.11 16.49 -8.03
N ALA A 126 3.33 15.23 -7.69
CA ALA A 126 3.84 14.84 -6.39
C ALA A 126 5.23 15.42 -6.11
N ASN A 127 6.12 15.49 -7.11
CA ASN A 127 7.43 16.12 -6.96
C ASN A 127 7.33 17.62 -6.63
N HIS A 128 6.36 18.31 -7.25
CA HIS A 128 6.10 19.72 -6.97
C HIS A 128 5.55 19.93 -5.56
N GLU A 129 4.57 19.13 -5.16
CA GLU A 129 3.99 19.19 -3.82
C GLU A 129 5.02 18.76 -2.76
N ALA A 130 5.91 17.80 -3.05
CA ALA A 130 6.95 17.35 -2.14
C ALA A 130 7.93 18.47 -1.75
N LYS A 131 8.29 19.32 -2.72
CA LYS A 131 9.13 20.50 -2.47
C LYS A 131 8.43 21.48 -1.53
N LYS A 132 7.13 21.69 -1.69
CA LYS A 132 6.33 22.56 -0.80
C LYS A 132 6.19 21.96 0.59
N SER A 133 5.88 20.66 0.71
CA SER A 133 5.79 19.96 1.99
C SER A 133 7.13 20.03 2.74
N ARG A 134 8.25 19.79 2.04
CA ARG A 134 9.59 19.89 2.64
C ARG A 134 9.92 21.30 3.12
N ALA A 135 9.52 22.34 2.38
CA ALA A 135 9.68 23.72 2.83
C ALA A 135 8.90 24.04 4.12
N GLN A 136 7.87 23.25 4.43
CA GLN A 136 7.09 23.31 5.68
C GLN A 136 7.55 22.27 6.71
N ASN A 137 8.70 21.60 6.50
CA ASN A 137 9.21 20.52 7.34
C ASN A 137 8.26 19.32 7.46
N ARG A 138 7.63 18.94 6.35
CA ARG A 138 6.68 17.83 6.23
C ARG A 138 7.13 16.83 5.17
N ILE A 139 6.79 15.57 5.36
CA ILE A 139 7.05 14.50 4.40
C ILE A 139 5.85 14.41 3.46
N LEU A 140 6.09 14.33 2.14
CA LEU A 140 5.02 13.96 1.20
C LEU A 140 5.02 12.44 1.01
N ARG A 141 3.83 11.84 1.15
CA ARG A 141 3.54 10.45 0.82
C ARG A 141 2.43 10.40 -0.23
N VAL A 142 2.61 9.59 -1.25
CA VAL A 142 1.60 9.33 -2.28
C VAL A 142 1.13 7.90 -2.13
N ILE A 143 -0.19 7.69 -2.03
CA ILE A 143 -0.81 6.37 -1.97
C ILE A 143 -1.69 6.19 -3.20
N LEU A 144 -1.31 5.27 -4.09
CA LEU A 144 -2.09 4.90 -5.28
C LEU A 144 -2.98 3.70 -4.97
N LEU A 145 -4.27 3.83 -5.26
CA LEU A 145 -5.26 2.75 -5.19
C LEU A 145 -5.58 2.34 -6.62
N TYR A 146 -4.99 1.24 -7.09
CA TYR A 146 -5.04 0.79 -8.48
C TYR A 146 -6.03 -0.37 -8.64
N CYS A 147 -6.90 -0.31 -9.65
CA CYS A 147 -7.97 -1.30 -9.84
C CYS A 147 -7.92 -2.04 -11.18
N ARG A 148 -7.19 -1.54 -12.18
CA ARG A 148 -7.07 -2.19 -13.49
C ARG A 148 -6.30 -3.51 -13.40
N SER A 149 -6.87 -4.59 -13.93
CA SER A 149 -6.24 -5.92 -13.95
C SER A 149 -5.66 -6.31 -15.31
N SER A 150 -5.94 -5.53 -16.35
CA SER A 150 -5.46 -5.79 -17.73
C SER A 150 -4.53 -4.71 -18.27
N VAL A 151 -4.33 -3.61 -17.54
CA VAL A 151 -3.51 -2.47 -17.97
C VAL A 151 -2.42 -2.24 -16.92
N ALA A 152 -1.16 -2.43 -17.30
CA ALA A 152 -0.03 -2.07 -16.45
C ALA A 152 0.16 -0.54 -16.47
N PRO A 153 0.53 0.09 -15.35
CA PRO A 153 0.86 1.49 -15.34
C PRO A 153 2.11 1.75 -16.17
N HIS A 154 2.18 2.92 -16.80
CA HIS A 154 3.36 3.41 -17.49
C HIS A 154 3.85 4.68 -16.80
N HIS A 155 5.16 4.91 -16.80
CA HIS A 155 5.71 6.21 -16.42
C HIS A 155 7.07 6.47 -17.07
N GLN A 156 7.38 7.75 -17.23
CA GLN A 156 8.69 8.26 -17.60
C GLN A 156 9.14 9.23 -16.53
N TRP A 157 9.88 8.72 -15.54
CA TRP A 157 10.31 9.51 -14.39
C TRP A 157 11.78 9.26 -14.05
N PRO A 158 12.60 10.30 -13.80
CA PRO A 158 14.00 10.10 -13.45
C PRO A 158 14.16 9.43 -12.08
N VAL A 159 14.96 8.34 -12.04
CA VAL A 159 15.25 7.54 -10.83
C VAL A 159 15.95 8.36 -9.72
N SER A 160 16.59 9.48 -10.07
CA SER A 160 17.29 10.35 -9.12
C SER A 160 16.37 11.18 -8.21
N GLN A 161 15.07 11.28 -8.50
CA GLN A 161 14.16 12.17 -7.79
C GLN A 161 13.35 11.42 -6.71
N LYS A 162 13.89 11.42 -5.49
CA LYS A 162 13.31 10.78 -4.29
C LYS A 162 12.82 11.81 -3.26
N LEU A 163 11.90 12.69 -3.67
CA LEU A 163 11.38 13.74 -2.78
C LEU A 163 10.15 13.32 -1.97
N PHE A 164 9.54 12.18 -2.29
CA PHE A 164 8.32 11.68 -1.65
C PHE A 164 8.30 10.15 -1.64
N THR A 165 7.56 9.57 -0.70
CA THR A 165 7.32 8.12 -0.64
C THR A 165 6.12 7.74 -1.51
N PHE A 166 6.14 6.53 -2.08
CA PHE A 166 5.10 6.05 -2.97
C PHE A 166 4.66 4.64 -2.55
N ASP A 167 3.41 4.53 -2.11
CA ASP A 167 2.78 3.28 -1.72
C ASP A 167 1.67 2.93 -2.73
N VAL A 168 1.43 1.65 -2.92
CA VAL A 168 0.40 1.15 -3.83
C VAL A 168 -0.46 0.12 -3.11
N VAL A 169 -1.77 0.27 -3.23
CA VAL A 169 -2.76 -0.76 -2.92
C VAL A 169 -3.36 -1.23 -4.24
N TYR A 170 -3.13 -2.50 -4.56
CA TYR A 170 -3.60 -3.10 -5.81
C TYR A 170 -4.80 -4.02 -5.54
N LEU A 171 -5.96 -3.69 -6.12
CA LEU A 171 -7.20 -4.46 -6.00
C LEU A 171 -7.55 -5.08 -7.35
N HIS A 172 -7.56 -6.40 -7.42
CA HIS A 172 -7.84 -7.14 -8.65
C HIS A 172 -8.55 -8.46 -8.39
N ASP A 173 -9.19 -8.99 -9.42
CA ASP A 173 -9.70 -10.36 -9.43
C ASP A 173 -8.58 -11.36 -9.73
N LYS A 174 -8.86 -12.64 -9.47
CA LYS A 174 -7.94 -13.71 -9.87
C LYS A 174 -7.67 -13.67 -11.38
N PRO A 175 -6.49 -14.12 -11.83
CA PRO A 175 -6.20 -14.24 -13.25
C PRO A 175 -7.26 -15.05 -14.01
N GLY A 176 -7.61 -14.58 -15.19
CA GLY A 176 -8.58 -15.15 -16.12
C GLY A 176 -8.21 -14.80 -17.57
N PRO A 177 -9.05 -15.15 -18.55
CA PRO A 177 -8.73 -14.97 -19.97
C PRO A 177 -8.54 -13.50 -20.37
N ASP A 178 -9.27 -12.59 -19.72
CA ASP A 178 -9.35 -11.18 -20.11
C ASP A 178 -8.47 -10.26 -19.25
N ASN A 179 -7.70 -10.81 -18.30
CA ASN A 179 -6.83 -10.03 -17.43
C ASN A 179 -5.46 -10.68 -17.18
N CYS A 180 -4.48 -9.87 -16.79
CA CYS A 180 -3.15 -10.34 -16.43
C CYS A 180 -2.63 -9.57 -15.21
N PRO A 181 -3.16 -9.86 -14.00
CA PRO A 181 -2.77 -9.15 -12.78
C PRO A 181 -1.28 -9.22 -12.47
N GLN A 182 -0.60 -10.31 -12.86
CA GLN A 182 0.84 -10.44 -12.66
C GLN A 182 1.62 -9.36 -13.43
N LYS A 183 1.29 -9.16 -14.71
CA LYS A 183 1.93 -8.11 -15.52
C LYS A 183 1.69 -6.72 -14.94
N VAL A 184 0.50 -6.47 -14.39
CA VAL A 184 0.18 -5.21 -13.74
C VAL A 184 0.98 -5.05 -12.44
N TYR A 185 1.04 -6.10 -11.62
CA TYR A 185 1.81 -6.12 -10.39
C TYR A 185 3.28 -5.83 -10.66
N ASP A 186 3.89 -6.48 -11.65
CA ASP A 186 5.28 -6.25 -12.04
C ASP A 186 5.51 -4.78 -12.42
N GLY A 187 4.62 -4.19 -13.23
CA GLY A 187 4.71 -2.76 -13.58
C GLY A 187 4.51 -1.80 -12.40
N LEU A 188 3.69 -2.17 -11.40
CA LEU A 188 3.56 -1.40 -10.17
C LEU A 188 4.84 -1.51 -9.32
N VAL A 189 5.41 -2.70 -9.17
CA VAL A 189 6.68 -2.92 -8.45
C VAL A 189 7.80 -2.11 -9.09
N ASP A 190 7.94 -2.15 -10.42
CA ASP A 190 8.91 -1.33 -11.16
C ASP A 190 8.76 0.17 -10.82
N ALA A 191 7.51 0.65 -10.73
CA ALA A 191 7.22 2.03 -10.35
C ALA A 191 7.57 2.35 -8.88
N LEU A 192 7.43 1.39 -7.96
CA LEU A 192 7.88 1.55 -6.56
C LEU A 192 9.40 1.54 -6.44
N GLU A 193 10.08 0.60 -7.09
CA GLU A 193 11.54 0.42 -6.99
C GLU A 193 12.31 1.64 -7.49
N GLN A 194 11.80 2.31 -8.52
CA GLN A 194 12.40 3.55 -8.99
C GLN A 194 12.27 4.72 -8.00
N ARG A 195 11.45 4.57 -6.95
CA ARG A 195 11.08 5.65 -6.02
C ARG A 195 11.52 5.40 -4.58
N CYS A 196 11.51 4.16 -4.12
CA CYS A 196 12.17 3.78 -2.87
C CYS A 196 13.67 3.59 -3.13
N GLY A 197 14.53 4.29 -2.38
CA GLY A 197 15.90 3.81 -2.26
C GLY A 197 15.90 2.49 -1.50
N GLN A 198 16.76 1.57 -1.93
CA GLN A 198 17.01 0.28 -1.28
C GLN A 198 17.37 0.40 0.23
N ASP A 199 17.61 1.62 0.72
CA ASP A 199 18.28 1.86 2.00
C ASP A 199 17.37 2.37 3.14
N ASP A 200 16.07 2.61 2.92
CA ASP A 200 15.22 3.25 3.95
C ASP A 200 13.93 2.52 4.33
N ILE A 201 13.64 1.32 3.79
CA ILE A 201 12.47 0.56 4.26
C ILE A 201 12.78 -0.93 4.43
N ASP A 202 13.06 -1.31 5.67
CA ASP A 202 12.94 -2.69 6.15
C ASP A 202 11.44 -3.01 6.26
N ILE A 203 10.77 -3.21 5.13
CA ILE A 203 9.38 -3.70 5.09
C ILE A 203 9.44 -5.19 5.45
N PRO A 204 8.79 -5.64 6.54
CA PRO A 204 8.61 -7.07 6.75
C PRO A 204 7.84 -7.64 5.56
N LYS A 205 8.48 -8.53 4.79
CA LYS A 205 7.82 -9.29 3.73
C LYS A 205 6.69 -10.12 4.34
N SER A 206 5.46 -9.60 4.30
CA SER A 206 4.22 -10.31 4.62
C SER A 206 3.25 -9.99 3.48
N LEU A 207 2.64 -10.94 2.75
CA LEU A 207 2.26 -12.31 3.04
C LEU A 207 2.33 -13.13 1.73
N THR A 208 3.38 -13.91 1.50
CA THR A 208 3.25 -15.05 0.58
C THR A 208 2.46 -16.11 1.30
N LYS A 209 1.18 -16.26 0.94
CA LYS A 209 0.46 -17.51 1.22
C LYS A 209 1.24 -18.64 0.55
N LYS A 210 2.04 -19.37 1.31
CA LYS A 210 2.44 -20.73 0.93
C LYS A 210 1.13 -21.51 0.76
N PRO A 211 0.84 -22.10 -0.40
CA PRO A 211 -0.18 -23.15 -0.43
C PRO A 211 0.27 -24.25 0.54
N PRO A 212 -0.65 -24.93 1.24
CA PRO A 212 -0.26 -26.08 2.05
C PRO A 212 0.43 -27.09 1.13
N VAL A 213 1.69 -27.36 1.42
CA VAL A 213 2.38 -28.53 0.88
C VAL A 213 1.64 -29.72 1.47
N VAL A 214 0.93 -30.45 0.62
CA VAL A 214 0.45 -31.78 0.95
C VAL A 214 1.68 -32.67 1.02
N ASP A 215 2.17 -32.92 2.23
CA ASP A 215 3.14 -33.98 2.50
C ASP A 215 2.45 -35.31 2.20
N LEU A 216 2.70 -35.86 1.01
CA LEU A 216 2.54 -37.29 0.78
C LEU A 216 3.74 -37.97 1.44
N THR A 217 3.53 -38.51 2.63
CA THR A 217 4.48 -39.43 3.25
C THR A 217 4.34 -40.81 2.60
N PRO A 218 5.43 -41.43 2.15
CA PRO A 218 5.48 -42.86 1.89
C PRO A 218 6.18 -43.56 3.06
N SER A 219 5.46 -44.43 3.77
CA SER A 219 6.00 -45.48 4.67
C SER A 219 4.80 -46.20 5.30
N ASP A 220 4.77 -47.51 5.52
CA ASP A 220 5.63 -48.62 5.12
C ASP A 220 4.88 -49.92 5.51
N GLN A 221 5.25 -51.02 4.84
CA GLN A 221 5.22 -52.42 5.31
C GLN A 221 3.90 -53.07 5.78
N GLU A 222 3.48 -54.08 5.02
CA GLU A 222 3.32 -55.42 5.60
C GLU A 222 4.03 -56.45 4.72
N CYS A 223 4.96 -57.20 5.31
CA CYS A 223 5.87 -58.11 4.65
C CYS A 223 5.58 -59.56 5.12
N VAL A 224 5.05 -60.39 4.20
CA VAL A 224 5.26 -61.85 3.97
C VAL A 224 4.90 -62.87 5.09
N PRO A 225 4.71 -64.20 4.82
CA PRO A 225 5.35 -65.03 3.77
C PRO A 225 4.48 -66.02 2.96
N VAL A 226 5.17 -66.55 1.94
CA VAL A 226 4.83 -67.56 0.93
C VAL A 226 4.68 -68.97 1.53
N SER A 227 3.79 -69.80 0.95
CA SER A 227 4.15 -71.21 0.70
C SER A 227 3.38 -71.81 -0.48
N SER A 228 4.12 -72.57 -1.29
CA SER A 228 3.71 -73.23 -2.51
C SER A 228 3.14 -74.63 -2.23
N GLN A 229 2.04 -74.98 -2.90
CA GLN A 229 1.83 -76.24 -3.64
C GLN A 229 0.49 -76.17 -4.40
#